data_AF-A0A9W8JC55-F1
#
_entry.id   AF-A0A9W8JC55-F1
#
_cell.length_a   1.000
_cell.length_b   1.000
_cell.length_c   1.000
_cell.angle_alpha   90.00
_cell.angle_beta   90.00
_cell.angle_gamma   90.00
#
_symmetry.space_group_name_H-M   'P 1'
#
loop_
_entity.id
_entity.type
_entity.pdbx_description
1 polymer ?
#
loop_
_entity_poly.entity_id
_entity_poly.type
_entity_poly.pdbx_seq_one_letter_code
_entity_poly.pdbx_strand_id
1 'polypeptide(L)' 'MESMLWDTVFFKVEATVFQVPQHRLTEHSEVFADMFLMPQAGQESVEGKDKEHPIVLETYSAADFRALVKALYPA' A
#
# COMPACT_ATOMS: atom_id res chain seq x y z
N MET A 1 -20.96 9.09 -13.65
CA MET A 1 -19.78 9.56 -12.92
C MET A 1 -19.23 8.35 -12.21
N GLU A 2 -18.31 7.64 -12.86
CA GLU A 2 -17.63 6.50 -12.23
C GLU A 2 -16.87 7.02 -11.02
N SER A 3 -17.34 6.61 -9.85
CA SER A 3 -16.61 6.78 -8.61
C SER A 3 -15.30 6.02 -8.77
N MET A 4 -14.23 6.75 -9.10
CA MET A 4 -12.85 6.30 -8.93
C MET A 4 -12.61 6.07 -7.44
N LEU A 5 -13.12 4.95 -6.91
CA LEU A 5 -12.76 4.46 -5.59
C LEU A 5 -11.31 4.01 -5.72
N TRP A 6 -10.37 4.95 -5.58
CA TRP A 6 -8.97 4.61 -5.48
C TRP A 6 -8.80 3.83 -4.19
N ASP A 7 -8.63 2.51 -4.31
CA ASP A 7 -8.36 1.67 -3.16
C ASP A 7 -7.10 2.18 -2.47
N THR A 8 -7.18 2.33 -1.15
CA THR A 8 -6.03 2.67 -0.31
C THR A 8 -5.46 1.40 0.28
N VAL A 9 -4.14 1.35 0.36
CA VAL A 9 -3.40 0.28 1.01
C VAL A 9 -2.74 0.81 2.28
N PHE A 10 -2.74 -0.02 3.32
CA PHE A 10 -2.11 0.27 4.59
C PHE A 10 -0.77 -0.44 4.70
N PHE A 11 0.30 0.32 4.98
CA PHE A 11 1.63 -0.22 5.22
C PHE A 11 2.07 0.07 6.65
N LYS A 12 2.64 -0.92 7.34
CA LYS A 12 3.31 -0.73 8.62
C LYS A 12 4.80 -0.75 8.41
N VAL A 13 5.45 0.37 8.69
CA VAL A 13 6.91 0.54 8.59
C VAL A 13 7.40 1.02 9.95
N GLU A 14 8.27 0.24 10.59
CA GLU A 14 8.66 0.43 11.99
C GLU A 14 7.40 0.54 12.90
N ALA A 15 7.26 1.66 13.61
CA ALA A 15 6.12 1.95 14.50
C ALA A 15 5.00 2.76 13.81
N THR A 16 5.10 3.04 12.51
CA THR A 16 4.17 3.93 11.79
C THR A 16 3.30 3.15 10.80
N VAL A 17 2.00 3.45 10.77
CA VAL A 17 1.07 2.95 9.74
C VAL A 17 0.79 4.06 8.74
N PHE A 18 1.13 3.83 7.48
CA PHE A 18 0.89 4.70 6.35
C PHE A 18 -0.35 4.24 5.59
N GLN A 19 -1.22 5.18 5.23
CA GLN A 19 -2.31 4.96 4.29
C GLN A 19 -1.93 5.63 2.97
N VAL A 20 -1.82 4.84 1.90
CA VAL A 20 -1.34 5.31 0.59
C VAL A 20 -2.33 4.88 -0.50
N PRO A 21 -2.65 5.72 -1.49
CA PRO A 21 -3.46 5.26 -2.63
C PRO A 21 -2.72 4.20 -3.45
N GLN A 22 -3.41 3.18 -3.94
CA GLN A 22 -2.77 2.09 -4.69
C GLN A 22 -2.29 2.53 -6.09
N HIS A 23 -2.98 3.49 -6.72
CA HIS A 23 -2.78 3.78 -8.15
C HIS A 23 -1.33 4.12 -8.55
N ARG A 24 -0.61 4.97 -7.80
CA ARG A 24 0.79 5.30 -8.16
C ARG A 24 1.73 4.14 -7.88
N LEU A 25 1.41 3.31 -6.90
CA LEU A 25 2.21 2.11 -6.61
C LEU A 25 2.10 1.13 -7.78
N THR A 26 0.89 0.91 -8.31
CA THR A 26 0.67 0.01 -9.46
C THR A 26 1.18 0.59 -10.78
N GLU A 27 1.11 1.91 -10.97
CA GLU A 27 1.66 2.57 -12.17
C GLU A 27 3.19 2.47 -12.26
N HIS A 28 3.88 2.51 -11.11
CA HIS A 28 5.34 2.56 -11.06
C HIS A 28 6.00 1.25 -10.60
N SER A 29 5.22 0.22 -10.27
CA SER A 29 5.74 -1.07 -9.80
C SER A 29 4.83 -2.22 -10.23
N GLU A 30 5.33 -3.03 -11.16
CA GLU A 30 4.69 -4.28 -11.56
C GLU A 30 4.53 -5.24 -10.37
N VAL A 31 5.47 -5.24 -9.41
CA VAL A 31 5.37 -6.04 -8.19
C VAL A 31 4.12 -5.68 -7.38
N PHE A 32 3.81 -4.38 -7.24
CA PHE A 32 2.60 -3.97 -6.53
C PHE A 32 1.34 -4.27 -7.35
N ALA A 33 1.39 -4.09 -8.67
CA ALA A 33 0.27 -4.45 -9.54
C ALA A 33 -0.07 -5.95 -9.43
N ASP A 34 0.94 -6.82 -9.54
CA ASP A 34 0.77 -8.27 -9.43
C ASP A 34 0.28 -8.66 -8.04
N MET A 35 0.87 -8.10 -6.97
CA MET A 35 0.48 -8.38 -5.59
C MET A 35 -1.00 -8.07 -5.31
N PHE A 36 -1.53 -6.96 -5.85
CA PHE A 36 -2.95 -6.61 -5.67
C PHE A 36 -3.90 -7.43 -6.55
N LEU A 37 -3.41 -8.06 -7.62
CA LEU A 37 -4.19 -8.97 -8.46
C LEU A 37 -4.21 -10.41 -7.96
N MET A 38 -3.30 -10.78 -7.05
CA MET A 38 -3.27 -12.14 -6.51
C MET A 38 -4.53 -12.44 -5.68
N PRO A 39 -5.20 -13.58 -5.95
CA PRO A 39 -6.36 -13.98 -5.16
C PRO A 39 -5.93 -14.25 -3.71
N GLN A 40 -6.55 -13.55 -2.78
CA GLN A 40 -6.32 -13.71 -1.35
C GLN A 40 -6.98 -15.03 -0.91
N ALA A 41 -6.20 -16.10 -0.82
CA ALA A 41 -6.71 -17.45 -0.58
C ALA A 41 -7.22 -17.61 0.87
N GLY A 42 -8.54 -17.62 1.05
CA GLY A 42 -9.19 -18.17 2.25
C GLY A 42 -8.89 -17.46 3.58
N GLN A 43 -8.33 -16.25 3.57
CA GLN A 43 -8.08 -15.47 4.78
C GLN A 43 -9.29 -14.58 5.10
N GLU A 44 -9.74 -14.60 6.36
CA GLU A 44 -10.76 -13.67 6.87
C GLU A 44 -10.32 -12.20 6.79
N SER A 45 -9.01 -11.96 6.69
CA SER A 45 -8.39 -10.62 6.63
C SER A 45 -7.41 -10.51 5.46
N VAL A 46 -7.68 -9.55 4.58
CA VAL A 46 -6.85 -9.19 3.43
C VAL A 46 -5.70 -8.30 3.88
N GLU A 47 -4.47 -8.65 3.52
CA GLU A 47 -3.29 -7.84 3.87
C GLU A 47 -3.35 -6.47 3.17
N GLY A 48 -3.03 -5.41 3.91
CA GLY A 48 -3.09 -4.03 3.43
C GLY A 48 -4.48 -3.41 3.39
N LYS A 49 -5.54 -4.13 3.81
CA LYS A 49 -6.93 -3.66 3.73
C LYS A 49 -7.26 -2.54 4.71
N ASP A 50 -6.71 -2.60 5.92
CA ASP A 50 -7.00 -1.66 6.99
C ASP A 50 -5.80 -1.54 7.96
N LYS A 51 -5.94 -0.69 8.98
CA LYS A 51 -4.88 -0.44 9.97
C LYS A 51 -4.58 -1.65 10.86
N GLU A 52 -5.53 -2.57 11.02
CA GLU A 52 -5.38 -3.79 11.83
C GLU A 52 -4.69 -4.90 11.00
N HIS A 53 -4.82 -4.83 9.68
CA HIS A 53 -4.21 -5.74 8.71
C HIS A 53 -3.31 -5.00 7.71
N PRO A 54 -2.25 -4.29 8.12
CA PRO A 54 -1.36 -3.60 7.20
C PRO A 54 -0.38 -4.57 6.54
N ILE A 55 0.17 -4.20 5.37
CA ILE A 55 1.36 -4.84 4.80
C ILE A 55 2.56 -4.43 5.64
N VAL A 56 3.24 -5.39 6.26
CA VAL A 56 4.35 -5.11 7.18
C VAL A 56 5.69 -5.10 6.43
N LEU A 57 6.40 -3.97 6.52
CA LEU A 57 7.72 -3.78 5.91
C LEU A 57 8.79 -3.76 7.02
N GLU A 58 9.31 -4.92 7.39
CA GLU A 58 10.17 -5.09 8.60
C GLU A 58 11.56 -4.46 8.49
N THR A 59 12.13 -4.34 7.29
CA THR A 59 13.53 -3.93 7.09
C THR A 59 13.70 -2.49 6.61
N TYR A 60 12.61 -1.76 6.38
CA TYR A 60 12.63 -0.42 5.81
C TYR A 60 12.42 0.65 6.88
N SER A 61 13.05 1.82 6.68
CA SER A 61 12.83 2.96 7.58
C SER A 61 11.53 3.70 7.22
N ALA A 62 10.83 4.22 8.23
CA ALA A 62 9.64 5.04 8.00
C ALA A 62 9.98 6.36 7.26
N ALA A 63 11.20 6.86 7.43
CA ALA A 63 11.68 8.07 6.76
C ALA A 63 11.84 7.85 5.24
N ASP A 64 12.46 6.74 4.83
CA ASP A 64 12.66 6.40 3.42
C ASP A 64 11.32 6.09 2.76
N PHE A 65 10.44 5.34 3.43
CA PHE A 65 9.10 5.07 2.92
C PHE A 65 8.30 6.36 2.71
N ARG A 66 8.38 7.31 3.66
CA ARG A 66 7.75 8.62 3.52
C ARG A 66 8.33 9.41 2.35
N ALA A 67 9.64 9.34 2.11
CA ALA A 67 10.28 9.99 0.97
C ALA A 67 9.80 9.38 -0.36
N LEU A 68 9.68 8.05 -0.43
CA LEU A 68 9.11 7.36 -1.58
C LEU A 68 7.67 7.80 -1.86
N VAL A 69 6.81 7.82 -0.84
CA VAL A 69 5.42 8.28 -0.99
C VAL A 69 5.37 9.72 -1.51
N LYS A 70 6.21 10.62 -1.01
CA LYS A 70 6.30 12.00 -1.53
C LYS A 70 6.77 12.05 -3.00
N ALA A 71 7.67 11.15 -3.40
CA ALA A 71 8.15 11.08 -4.78
C ALA A 71 7.07 10.56 -5.74
N LEU A 72 6.22 9.63 -5.30
CA LEU A 72 5.08 9.11 -6.05
C LEU A 72 3.92 10.11 -6.15
N TYR A 73 3.80 11.00 -5.17
CA TYR A 73 2.73 12.00 -5.05
C TYR A 73 3.29 13.42 -4.91
N PRO A 74 3.94 13.97 -5.94
CA PRO A 74 4.36 15.36 -5.94
C PRO A 74 3.13 16.29 -5.94
N ALA A 75 3.24 17.40 -5.19
CA ALA A 75 2.19 18.41 -5.06
C ALA A 75 1.95 19.20 -6.36
#